data_AF-A0A1E4IWP5-F1
#
_entry.id   AF-A0A1E4IWP5-F1
#
_cell.length_a   1.000
_cell.length_b   1.000
_cell.length_c   1.000
_cell.angle_alpha   90.00
_cell.angle_beta   90.00
_cell.angle_gamma   90.00
#
_symmetry.space_group_name_H-M   'P 1'
#
loop_
_entity.id
_entity.type
_entity.pdbx_description
1 polymer ?
#
loop_
_entity_poly.entity_id
_entity_poly.type
_entity_poly.pdbx_seq_one_letter_code
_entity_poly.pdbx_strand_id
1 'polypeptide(L)'
;MPAVDTEKMRYRTIAVTRSVASGILVVASSVGLTGCADFYQQHRGFQDGWRTGEIVELGRANEIQRGGRTDCRKTASADQLAVQRFAILIDRSTGRRHAHVVMLDPATSLELGDIVSTNVIRCGTPIRVLSHAPALRS
;
A
#
# COMPACT_ATOMS: atom_id res chain seq x y z
N MET A 1 -1.22 -1.68 86.18
CA MET A 1 0.00 -2.41 85.76
C MET A 1 -0.45 -3.48 84.78
N PRO A 2 0.19 -3.73 83.62
CA PRO A 2 1.33 -3.09 82.94
C PRO A 2 0.86 -1.94 82.01
N ALA A 3 1.64 -0.93 81.60
CA ALA A 3 3.00 -0.79 81.05
C ALA A 3 3.04 -0.94 79.51
N VAL A 4 3.32 0.21 78.89
CA VAL A 4 3.53 0.51 77.47
C VAL A 4 4.77 -0.22 76.94
N ASP A 5 4.77 -0.67 75.68
CA ASP A 5 6.02 -0.58 74.91
C ASP A 5 5.81 -0.49 73.39
N THR A 6 6.44 0.54 72.85
CA THR A 6 6.65 0.90 71.45
C THR A 6 7.89 0.16 70.95
N GLU A 7 7.89 -0.53 69.80
CA GLU A 7 9.05 -0.37 68.91
C GLU A 7 8.84 -0.82 67.47
N LYS A 8 9.36 0.07 66.65
CA LYS A 8 9.49 0.12 65.21
C LYS A 8 10.65 -0.80 64.78
N MET A 9 10.40 -1.59 63.74
CA MET A 9 11.34 -1.80 62.62
C MET A 9 12.58 -2.69 62.83
N ARG A 10 12.49 -3.89 62.28
CA ARG A 10 13.53 -4.66 61.56
C ARG A 10 12.79 -5.81 60.88
N TYR A 11 13.04 -6.27 59.67
CA TYR A 11 13.96 -5.92 58.60
C TYR A 11 13.59 -6.92 57.46
N ARG A 12 14.05 -6.64 56.25
CA ARG A 12 14.26 -7.59 55.15
C ARG A 12 13.04 -8.11 54.38
N THR A 13 12.92 -7.52 53.19
CA THR A 13 12.99 -8.29 51.93
C THR A 13 11.87 -9.30 51.77
N ILE A 14 10.65 -8.78 51.58
CA ILE A 14 9.60 -9.59 50.96
C ILE A 14 10.08 -9.87 49.53
N ALA A 15 10.45 -11.12 49.33
CA ALA A 15 11.02 -11.66 48.13
C ALA A 15 10.26 -11.19 46.89
N VAL A 16 11.02 -10.62 45.95
CA VAL A 16 10.67 -10.49 44.54
C VAL A 16 10.45 -11.91 44.01
N THR A 17 9.22 -12.40 44.14
CA THR A 17 8.76 -13.61 43.46
C THR A 17 7.25 -13.60 43.46
N ARG A 18 6.67 -12.91 42.48
CA ARG A 18 5.41 -13.32 41.86
C ARG A 18 5.21 -12.63 40.51
N SER A 19 5.68 -13.36 39.50
CA SER A 19 5.10 -13.47 38.18
C SER A 19 5.11 -12.21 37.31
N VAL A 20 6.21 -12.07 36.57
CA VAL A 20 6.25 -11.47 35.23
C VAL A 20 5.30 -12.27 34.32
N ALA A 21 3.99 -12.05 34.43
CA ALA A 21 2.99 -12.75 33.62
C ALA A 21 1.77 -11.88 33.29
N SER A 22 1.85 -10.56 33.46
CA SER A 22 0.73 -9.65 33.14
C SER A 22 1.08 -8.54 32.14
N GLY A 23 2.31 -8.49 31.63
CA GLY A 23 2.72 -7.49 30.63
C GLY A 23 2.59 -7.92 29.16
N ILE A 24 2.51 -9.22 28.87
CA ILE A 24 2.61 -9.74 27.49
C ILE A 24 1.22 -9.93 26.83
N LEU A 25 0.15 -10.06 27.63
CA LEU A 25 -1.18 -10.40 27.09
C LEU A 25 -1.95 -9.24 26.45
N VAL A 26 -1.58 -7.99 26.71
CA VAL A 26 -2.30 -6.80 26.19
C VAL A 26 -1.83 -6.40 24.79
N VAL A 27 -0.63 -6.80 24.38
CA VAL A 27 -0.07 -6.41 23.06
C VAL A 27 -0.61 -7.29 21.93
N ALA A 28 -0.91 -8.57 22.20
CA ALA A 28 -1.30 -9.56 21.18
C ALA A 28 -2.68 -9.31 20.54
N SER A 29 -3.62 -8.64 21.23
CA SER A 29 -4.98 -8.39 20.73
C SER A 29 -5.09 -7.19 19.78
N SER A 30 -4.08 -6.32 19.73
CA SER A 30 -4.07 -5.15 18.86
C SER A 30 -3.64 -5.42 17.42
N VAL A 31 -2.94 -6.54 17.16
CA VAL A 31 -2.40 -6.88 15.84
C VAL A 31 -3.48 -7.41 14.87
N GLY A 32 -4.58 -7.99 15.39
CA GLY A 32 -5.65 -8.51 14.55
C GLY A 32 -6.54 -7.44 13.92
N LEU A 33 -6.75 -6.30 14.60
CA LEU A 33 -7.68 -5.27 14.15
C LEU A 33 -7.10 -4.40 13.01
N THR A 34 -5.79 -4.17 13.01
CA THR A 34 -5.12 -3.39 11.94
C THR A 34 -5.13 -4.15 10.61
N GLY A 35 -4.96 -5.48 10.64
CA GLY A 35 -5.00 -6.31 9.43
C GLY A 35 -6.36 -6.31 8.72
N CYS A 36 -7.47 -6.28 9.47
CA CYS A 36 -8.81 -6.19 8.86
C CYS A 36 -9.10 -4.82 8.24
N ALA A 37 -8.64 -3.73 8.88
CA ALA A 37 -8.82 -2.38 8.37
C ALA A 37 -8.09 -2.17 7.04
N ASP A 38 -6.85 -2.66 6.93
CA ASP A 38 -6.04 -2.58 5.71
C ASP A 38 -6.69 -3.37 4.55
N PHE A 39 -7.15 -4.59 4.82
CA PHE A 39 -7.88 -5.40 3.85
C PHE A 39 -9.15 -4.70 3.34
N TYR A 40 -9.93 -4.13 4.26
CA TYR A 40 -11.16 -3.43 3.90
C TYR A 40 -10.87 -2.18 3.06
N GLN A 41 -9.80 -1.43 3.39
CA GLN A 41 -9.36 -0.29 2.61
C GLN A 41 -8.87 -0.69 1.21
N GLN A 42 -8.13 -1.81 1.10
CA GLN A 42 -7.72 -2.36 -0.19
C GLN A 42 -8.93 -2.79 -1.04
N HIS A 43 -9.93 -3.43 -0.43
CA HIS A 43 -11.15 -3.82 -1.14
C HIS A 43 -11.93 -2.60 -1.65
N ARG A 44 -12.14 -1.57 -0.80
CA ARG A 44 -12.75 -0.29 -1.18
C ARG A 44 -11.98 0.35 -2.34
N GLY A 45 -10.66 0.46 -2.22
CA GLY A 45 -9.81 1.02 -3.27
C GLY A 45 -9.97 0.29 -4.60
N PHE A 46 -10.03 -1.05 -4.57
CA PHE A 46 -10.27 -1.84 -5.76
C PHE A 46 -11.63 -1.55 -6.41
N GLN A 47 -12.70 -1.43 -5.62
CA GLN A 47 -14.03 -1.05 -6.12
C GLN A 47 -14.03 0.37 -6.73
N ASP A 48 -13.27 1.28 -6.13
CA ASP A 48 -13.13 2.67 -6.60
C ASP A 48 -12.21 2.81 -7.84
N GLY A 49 -11.68 1.69 -8.36
CA GLY A 49 -10.87 1.65 -9.57
C GLY A 49 -9.35 1.70 -9.34
N TRP A 50 -8.87 1.65 -8.10
CA TRP A 50 -7.43 1.58 -7.82
C TRP A 50 -6.87 0.20 -8.18
N ARG A 51 -5.78 0.17 -8.94
CA ARG A 51 -5.05 -1.05 -9.29
C ARG A 51 -3.59 -0.90 -8.94
N THR A 52 -3.04 -1.97 -8.38
CA THR A 52 -1.61 -2.14 -8.21
C THR A 52 -1.13 -3.12 -9.28
N GLY A 53 -0.17 -2.69 -10.08
CA GLY A 53 0.26 -3.44 -11.25
C GLY A 53 1.64 -3.05 -11.74
N GLU A 54 2.11 -3.82 -12.69
CA GLU A 54 3.41 -3.63 -13.32
C GLU A 54 3.26 -2.85 -14.63
N ILE A 55 4.13 -1.88 -14.86
CA ILE A 55 4.22 -1.17 -16.14
C ILE A 55 4.95 -2.06 -17.15
N VAL A 56 4.26 -2.41 -18.23
CA VAL A 56 4.82 -3.31 -19.26
C VAL A 56 5.04 -2.63 -20.61
N GLU A 57 4.51 -1.43 -20.79
CA GLU A 57 4.65 -0.66 -22.02
C GLU A 57 4.46 0.83 -21.72
N LEU A 58 5.22 1.68 -22.40
CA LEU A 58 5.18 3.15 -22.28
C LEU A 58 5.25 3.75 -23.68
N GLY A 59 4.46 4.78 -23.96
CA GLY A 59 4.46 5.42 -25.27
C GLY A 59 3.39 6.49 -25.42
N ARG A 60 3.32 7.12 -26.59
CA ARG A 60 2.22 7.99 -26.99
C ARG A 60 0.98 7.17 -27.33
N ALA A 61 -0.18 7.84 -27.41
CA ALA A 61 -1.46 7.18 -27.65
C ALA A 61 -1.47 6.28 -28.90
N ASN A 62 -0.77 6.70 -29.96
CA ASN A 62 -0.65 6.02 -31.25
C ASN A 62 0.48 4.99 -31.32
N GLU A 63 1.43 4.99 -30.38
CA GLU A 63 2.55 4.05 -30.32
C GLU A 63 2.14 2.74 -29.63
N ILE A 64 1.23 2.85 -28.65
CA ILE A 64 0.72 1.69 -27.91
C ILE A 64 -0.40 1.04 -28.72
N GLN A 65 -0.16 -0.14 -29.29
CA GLN A 65 -1.20 -0.87 -30.03
C GLN A 65 -2.11 -1.68 -29.09
N ARG A 66 -1.59 -2.06 -27.92
CA ARG A 66 -2.31 -2.89 -26.97
C ARG A 66 -3.48 -2.12 -26.35
N GLY A 67 -4.65 -2.76 -26.34
CA GLY A 67 -5.81 -2.29 -25.56
C GLY A 67 -5.80 -2.83 -24.14
N GLY A 68 -6.62 -2.24 -23.28
CA GLY A 68 -6.85 -2.69 -21.91
C GLY A 68 -8.32 -2.99 -21.63
N ARG A 69 -8.57 -3.69 -20.52
CA ARG A 69 -9.90 -3.82 -19.93
C ARG A 69 -10.51 -2.45 -19.63
N THR A 70 -9.67 -1.51 -19.18
CA THR A 70 -9.98 -0.08 -19.24
C THR A 70 -8.92 0.62 -20.07
N ASP A 71 -9.33 1.68 -20.77
CA ASP A 71 -8.44 2.40 -21.68
C ASP A 71 -8.72 3.91 -21.60
N CYS A 72 -7.83 4.64 -20.94
CA CYS A 72 -7.94 6.08 -20.76
C CYS A 72 -7.76 6.89 -22.06
N ARG A 73 -7.31 6.28 -23.16
CA ARG A 73 -7.24 6.98 -24.45
C ARG A 73 -8.64 7.21 -25.04
N LYS A 74 -9.61 6.38 -24.67
CA LYS A 74 -10.99 6.48 -25.18
C LYS A 74 -11.75 7.67 -24.60
N THR A 75 -11.31 8.21 -23.46
CA THR A 75 -11.93 9.34 -22.77
C THR A 75 -11.07 10.60 -22.82
N ALA A 76 -9.83 10.50 -23.29
CA ALA A 76 -8.92 11.63 -23.45
C ALA A 76 -9.36 12.54 -24.61
N SER A 77 -9.16 13.85 -24.47
CA SER A 77 -9.35 14.79 -25.58
C SER A 77 -8.28 14.63 -26.67
N ALA A 78 -8.52 15.19 -27.86
CA ALA A 78 -7.54 15.16 -28.95
C ALA A 78 -6.18 15.77 -28.53
N ASP A 79 -6.20 16.89 -27.80
CA ASP A 79 -4.99 17.55 -27.29
C ASP A 79 -4.24 16.65 -26.30
N GLN A 80 -4.97 15.96 -25.41
CA GLN A 80 -4.38 15.01 -24.47
C GLN A 80 -3.77 13.81 -25.20
N LEU A 81 -4.40 13.30 -26.25
CA LEU A 81 -3.86 12.19 -27.04
C LEU A 81 -2.58 12.58 -27.80
N ALA A 82 -2.44 13.85 -28.19
CA ALA A 82 -1.29 14.36 -28.91
C ALA A 82 -0.08 14.63 -28.00
N VAL A 83 -0.32 15.12 -26.78
CA VAL A 83 0.74 15.59 -25.88
C VAL A 83 1.07 14.59 -24.78
N GLN A 84 0.07 13.87 -24.24
CA GLN A 84 0.28 13.00 -23.09
C GLN A 84 0.89 11.66 -23.50
N ARG A 85 1.69 11.13 -22.57
CA ARG A 85 2.16 9.75 -22.63
C ARG A 85 1.15 8.85 -21.91
N PHE A 86 1.18 7.58 -22.28
CA PHE A 86 0.33 6.54 -21.74
C PHE A 86 1.20 5.35 -21.34
N ALA A 87 0.67 4.52 -20.45
CA ALA A 87 1.29 3.28 -20.03
C ALA A 87 0.29 2.14 -20.06
N ILE A 88 0.80 0.93 -20.34
CA ILE A 88 0.06 -0.30 -20.08
C ILE A 88 0.47 -0.83 -18.71
N LEU A 89 -0.52 -0.93 -17.83
CA LEU A 89 -0.42 -1.54 -16.52
C LEU A 89 -1.05 -2.93 -16.54
N ILE A 90 -0.32 -3.95 -16.10
CA ILE A 90 -0.89 -5.29 -15.86
C ILE A 90 -1.24 -5.41 -14.38
N ASP A 91 -2.54 -5.59 -14.11
CA ASP A 91 -3.07 -5.76 -12.76
C ASP A 91 -2.46 -7.00 -12.07
N ARG A 92 -1.89 -6.80 -10.89
CA ARG A 92 -1.38 -7.85 -10.00
C ARG A 92 -2.19 -7.99 -8.71
N SER A 93 -3.18 -7.12 -8.50
CA SER A 93 -4.02 -7.11 -7.29
C SER A 93 -5.03 -8.25 -7.25
N THR A 94 -5.35 -8.85 -8.40
CA THR A 94 -6.23 -10.02 -8.50
C THR A 94 -5.53 -11.21 -9.15
N GLY A 95 -6.08 -12.41 -8.98
CA GLY A 95 -5.59 -13.61 -9.66
C GLY A 95 -5.70 -13.57 -11.19
N ARG A 96 -6.34 -12.55 -11.77
CA ARG A 96 -6.47 -12.35 -13.22
C ARG A 96 -5.61 -11.18 -13.67
N ARG A 97 -4.71 -11.42 -14.62
CA ARG A 97 -3.84 -10.39 -15.20
C ARG A 97 -4.60 -9.61 -16.28
N HIS A 98 -5.25 -8.52 -15.89
CA HIS A 98 -5.90 -7.61 -16.82
C HIS A 98 -4.96 -6.45 -17.18
N ALA A 99 -4.88 -6.13 -18.47
CA ALA A 99 -4.19 -4.94 -18.94
C ALA A 99 -5.10 -3.70 -18.77
N HIS A 100 -4.51 -2.58 -18.43
CA HIS A 100 -5.18 -1.28 -18.28
C HIS A 100 -4.31 -0.21 -18.93
N VAL A 101 -4.92 0.67 -19.74
CA VAL A 101 -4.21 1.82 -20.32
C VAL A 101 -4.45 3.04 -19.44
N VAL A 102 -3.39 3.62 -18.91
CA VAL A 102 -3.44 4.79 -18.01
C VAL A 102 -2.72 5.97 -18.64
N MET A 103 -3.20 7.17 -18.32
CA MET A 103 -2.56 8.42 -18.73
C MET A 103 -1.43 8.77 -17.76
N LEU A 104 -0.30 9.20 -18.30
CA LEU A 104 0.85 9.64 -17.50
C LEU A 104 0.84 11.15 -17.34
N ASP A 105 1.10 11.59 -16.12
CA ASP A 105 1.46 12.99 -15.88
C ASP A 105 2.92 13.20 -16.35
N PRO A 106 3.21 14.30 -17.08
CA PRO A 106 4.55 14.56 -17.61
C PRO A 106 5.63 14.70 -16.53
N ALA A 107 5.28 15.05 -15.29
CA ALA A 107 6.20 15.11 -14.17
C ALA A 107 6.53 13.73 -13.57
N THR A 108 5.77 12.68 -13.92
CA THR A 108 5.98 11.34 -13.37
C THR A 108 6.99 10.57 -14.21
N SER A 109 8.16 10.28 -13.62
CA SER A 109 9.13 9.35 -14.20
C SER A 109 8.70 7.91 -13.91
N LEU A 110 8.55 7.10 -14.95
CA LEU A 110 8.23 5.67 -14.87
C LEU A 110 9.13 4.88 -15.79
N GLU A 111 9.50 3.69 -15.35
CA GLU A 111 10.27 2.72 -16.13
C GLU A 111 9.45 1.45 -16.39
N LEU A 112 9.86 0.68 -17.40
CA LEU A 112 9.29 -0.63 -17.65
C LEU A 112 9.67 -1.56 -16.48
N GLY A 113 8.70 -2.30 -15.96
CA GLY A 113 8.85 -3.17 -14.80
C GLY A 113 8.54 -2.50 -13.45
N ASP A 114 8.32 -1.18 -13.41
CA ASP A 114 7.90 -0.49 -12.19
C ASP A 114 6.57 -1.06 -11.67
N ILE A 115 6.49 -1.28 -10.36
CA ILE A 115 5.24 -1.59 -9.68
C ILE A 115 4.63 -0.29 -9.20
N VAL A 116 3.42 -0.01 -9.67
CA VAL A 116 2.74 1.25 -9.40
C VAL A 116 1.32 1.01 -8.90
N SER A 117 0.76 2.02 -8.25
CA SER A 117 -0.65 2.11 -7.88
C SER A 117 -1.29 3.34 -8.51
N THR A 118 -2.39 3.15 -9.22
CA THR A 118 -3.15 4.26 -9.83
C THR A 118 -4.63 3.89 -10.02
N ASN A 119 -5.46 4.88 -10.31
CA ASN A 119 -6.87 4.68 -10.64
C ASN A 119 -7.04 4.48 -12.15
N VAL A 120 -7.53 3.30 -12.54
CA VAL A 120 -7.66 2.92 -13.96
C VAL A 120 -9.00 3.33 -14.59
N ILE A 121 -9.88 3.96 -13.80
CA ILE A 121 -11.20 4.47 -14.22
C ILE A 121 -11.17 6.00 -14.28
N ARG A 122 -10.59 6.64 -13.26
CA ARG A 122 -10.37 8.10 -13.21
C ARG A 122 -9.07 8.47 -13.91
N CYS A 123 -9.15 8.65 -15.22
CA CYS A 123 -8.01 9.02 -16.05
C CYS A 123 -7.38 10.35 -15.60
N GLY A 124 -6.05 10.43 -15.64
CA GLY A 124 -5.29 11.57 -15.13
C GLY A 124 -5.04 11.54 -13.62
N THR A 125 -5.49 10.49 -12.91
CA THR A 125 -5.10 10.30 -11.50
C THR A 125 -3.58 10.10 -11.41
N PRO A 126 -2.88 10.80 -10.50
CA PRO A 126 -1.44 10.65 -10.31
C PRO A 126 -1.06 9.21 -10.02
N ILE A 127 0.00 8.75 -10.67
CA ILE A 127 0.52 7.39 -10.51
C ILE A 127 1.51 7.41 -9.35
N ARG A 128 1.33 6.48 -8.41
CA ARG A 128 2.24 6.29 -7.28
C ARG A 128 3.15 5.11 -7.57
N VAL A 129 4.46 5.36 -7.66
CA VAL A 129 5.44 4.27 -7.76
C VAL A 129 5.61 3.62 -6.38
N LEU A 130 5.38 2.32 -6.31
CA LEU A 130 5.55 1.53 -5.09
C LEU A 130 6.94 0.91 -5.03
N SER A 131 7.45 0.44 -6.17
CA SER A 131 8.82 -0.04 -6.31
C SER A 131 9.29 0.13 -7.75
N HIS A 132 10.53 0.58 -7.91
CA HIS A 132 11.16 0.61 -9.22
C HIS A 132 11.54 -0.78 -9.71
N ALA A 133 11.60 -0.95 -11.03
CA ALA A 133 12.20 -2.12 -11.63
C ALA A 133 13.60 -2.33 -11.04
N PRO A 134 14.02 -3.58 -10.77
CA PRO A 134 15.37 -3.83 -10.32
C PRO A 134 16.33 -3.32 -11.39
N ALA A 135 17.16 -2.33 -11.04
CA ALA A 135 18.27 -1.93 -11.89
C ALA A 135 19.11 -3.18 -12.14
N LEU A 136 19.18 -3.62 -13.40
CA LEU A 136 20.03 -4.74 -13.78
C LEU A 136 21.47 -4.32 -13.42
N ARG A 137 21.97 -4.81 -12.28
CA ARG A 137 23.35 -4.58 -11.87
C ARG A 137 24.23 -5.38 -12.82
N SER A 138 24.72 -4.72 -13.85
CA SER A 138 25.78 -5.22 -14.73
C SER A 138 27.13 -5.08 -14.04
#